data_AF-A0A1S8M7C9-F1
#
_entry.id   AF-A0A1S8M7C9-F1
#
_cell.length_a   1.000
_cell.length_b   1.000
_cell.length_c   1.000
_cell.angle_alpha   90.00
_cell.angle_beta   90.00
_cell.angle_gamma   90.00
#
_symmetry.space_group_name_H-M   'P 1'
#
loop_
_entity.id
_entity.type
_entity.pdbx_description
1 polymer ?
#
loop_
_entity_poly.entity_id
_entity_poly.type
_entity_poly.pdbx_seq_one_letter_code
_entity_poly.pdbx_strand_id
1 'polypeptide(L)'
;MENKKFSDLKLNSSVLKAIDDMGFEEPSNIQAEAIPVVIDGYDMIGQAQTGTGKTVAFGAPIISKIKDINEREGVQAIILTPTRELAIQITDELTRLSKYARVRILPIYGGQSIERQMRAIKRGVDVIVATPGRIMDHIKRKTVRLDKVKFLVLDEADEMLDMGFIDDIEGIIKNISGDRQTMLFSATMPAPIKKLASNYMKKEVKHIAIIKNSLTVERIQQFYFEVKNKDKFEALCRVIDVEEPGITIIFCRTKRGVDELVESMQFRGYNVEGMHGDMSQNQRINTLKKFKENNIDFLVATDVAARGIDVHNVSHVINYDIPQDMESYVHRIGRTGRANAEGIAYSLVTPREYVMIKQIEKFTKSKIRRKEIPTIDDIFETKYNSLTDKIRTNIEKNDFNKYIPFVQKLDDEFNLVDVSAALVKMIFDKEMGFDYSGNDNDKLKNDESVRLFFSAGRKDKLSVKKLLEFIDKSSGVEGSEIGDIDILDKFTFVDVPDRLKDVIIKNCSGKKLSGRKISIEVAKSKKKSK
;
A
#
# COMPACT_ATOMS: atom_id res chain seq x y z
N MET A 1 16.44 4.57 -32.81
CA MET A 1 17.39 4.54 -31.70
C MET A 1 18.26 3.33 -31.92
N GLU A 2 19.59 3.49 -31.95
CA GLU A 2 20.50 2.34 -32.12
C GLU A 2 20.27 1.33 -30.99
N ASN A 3 20.05 0.06 -31.34
CA ASN A 3 19.98 -1.05 -30.37
C ASN A 3 21.37 -1.25 -29.74
N LYS A 4 21.69 -0.45 -28.72
CA LYS A 4 22.89 -0.63 -27.90
C LYS A 4 22.74 -1.90 -27.08
N LYS A 5 23.71 -2.79 -27.15
CA LYS A 5 23.76 -3.99 -26.29
C LYS A 5 24.62 -3.72 -25.07
N PHE A 6 24.44 -4.51 -24.02
CA PHE A 6 25.31 -4.44 -22.82
C PHE A 6 26.79 -4.65 -23.15
N SER A 7 27.08 -5.48 -24.16
CA SER A 7 28.44 -5.70 -24.69
C SER A 7 29.15 -4.41 -25.14
N ASP A 8 28.38 -3.39 -25.53
CA ASP A 8 28.92 -2.14 -26.08
C ASP A 8 29.26 -1.13 -24.98
N LEU A 9 28.93 -1.44 -23.72
CA LEU A 9 29.04 -0.53 -22.57
C LEU A 9 30.38 -0.66 -21.82
N LYS A 10 31.38 -1.32 -22.40
CA LYS A 10 32.74 -1.50 -21.84
C LYS A 10 32.77 -2.13 -20.43
N LEU A 11 31.80 -3.00 -20.13
CA LEU A 11 31.75 -3.74 -18.86
C LEU A 11 32.70 -4.93 -18.88
N ASN A 12 33.15 -5.39 -17.70
CA ASN A 12 33.96 -6.59 -17.60
C ASN A 12 33.16 -7.84 -18.00
N SER A 13 33.84 -8.83 -18.57
CA SER A 13 33.24 -10.10 -19.01
C SER A 13 32.49 -10.85 -17.89
N SER A 14 32.96 -10.76 -16.65
CA SER A 14 32.28 -11.34 -15.48
C SER A 14 30.92 -10.70 -15.21
N VAL A 15 30.81 -9.38 -15.38
CA VAL A 15 29.57 -8.63 -15.19
C VAL A 15 28.63 -8.86 -16.36
N LEU A 16 29.12 -8.85 -17.60
CA LEU A 16 28.31 -9.19 -18.78
C LEU A 16 27.68 -10.58 -18.66
N LYS A 17 28.46 -11.58 -18.25
CA LYS A 17 27.94 -12.93 -18.01
C LYS A 17 26.87 -12.98 -16.90
N ALA A 18 27.01 -12.15 -15.86
CA ALA A 18 26.01 -12.07 -14.80
C ALA A 18 24.71 -11.40 -15.28
N ILE A 19 24.83 -10.37 -16.13
CA ILE A 19 23.69 -9.68 -16.76
C ILE A 19 22.90 -10.65 -17.66
N ASP A 20 23.60 -11.45 -18.46
CA ASP A 20 22.97 -12.48 -19.31
C ASP A 20 22.22 -13.53 -18.47
N ASP A 21 22.85 -14.03 -17.38
CA ASP A 21 22.21 -14.97 -16.44
C ASP A 21 20.97 -14.39 -15.73
N MET A 22 20.91 -13.07 -15.59
CA MET A 22 19.75 -12.35 -15.02
C MET A 22 18.61 -12.18 -16.04
N GLY A 23 18.83 -12.52 -17.31
CA GLY A 23 17.84 -12.41 -18.38
C GLY A 23 17.67 -10.99 -18.93
N PHE A 24 18.67 -10.12 -18.76
CA PHE A 24 18.63 -8.77 -19.35
C PHE A 24 19.09 -8.82 -20.80
N GLU A 25 18.17 -8.54 -21.73
CA GLU A 25 18.48 -8.54 -23.17
C GLU A 25 19.07 -7.20 -23.64
N GLU A 26 18.39 -6.09 -23.33
CA GLU A 26 18.76 -4.75 -23.76
C GLU A 26 18.85 -3.78 -22.57
N PRO A 27 19.83 -2.87 -22.55
CA PRO A 27 19.96 -1.85 -21.51
C PRO A 27 18.82 -0.83 -21.62
N SER A 28 18.26 -0.44 -20.48
CA SER A 28 17.31 0.67 -20.41
C SER A 28 17.98 2.00 -20.78
N ASN A 29 17.20 3.03 -21.13
CA ASN A 29 17.74 4.36 -21.49
C ASN A 29 18.71 4.91 -20.43
N ILE A 30 18.36 4.77 -19.13
CA ILE A 30 19.25 5.23 -18.07
C ILE A 30 20.54 4.39 -18.04
N GLN A 31 20.48 3.08 -18.24
CA GLN A 31 21.67 2.21 -18.27
C GLN A 31 22.58 2.52 -19.46
N ALA A 32 22.00 2.68 -20.65
CA ALA A 32 22.73 2.96 -21.90
C ALA A 32 23.47 4.31 -21.87
N GLU A 33 22.93 5.31 -21.17
CA GLU A 33 23.57 6.62 -21.00
C GLU A 33 24.50 6.69 -19.78
N ALA A 34 24.09 6.10 -18.65
CA ALA A 34 24.82 6.18 -17.39
C ALA A 34 26.10 5.34 -17.38
N ILE A 35 26.02 4.09 -17.84
CA ILE A 35 27.12 3.13 -17.67
C ILE A 35 28.42 3.64 -18.32
N PRO A 36 28.43 4.15 -19.57
CA PRO A 36 29.64 4.69 -20.19
C PRO A 36 30.23 5.86 -19.40
N VAL A 37 29.40 6.78 -18.89
CA VAL A 37 29.85 7.92 -18.09
C VAL A 37 30.54 7.46 -16.80
N VAL A 38 29.97 6.45 -16.14
CA VAL A 38 30.57 5.90 -14.91
C VAL A 38 31.87 5.15 -15.22
N ILE A 39 31.92 4.39 -16.32
CA ILE A 39 33.14 3.71 -16.78
C ILE A 39 34.25 4.70 -17.16
N ASP A 40 33.92 5.85 -17.74
CA ASP A 40 34.91 6.88 -18.08
C ASP A 40 35.40 7.66 -16.83
N GLY A 41 34.75 7.48 -15.67
CA GLY A 41 35.22 8.00 -14.38
C GLY A 41 34.65 9.37 -13.99
N TYR A 42 33.67 9.87 -14.74
CA TYR A 42 33.00 11.14 -14.44
C TYR A 42 32.02 11.01 -13.28
N ASP A 43 31.93 12.05 -12.46
CA ASP A 43 30.81 12.24 -11.55
C ASP A 43 29.50 12.35 -12.35
N MET A 44 28.40 11.86 -11.79
CA MET A 44 27.14 11.79 -12.54
C MET A 44 25.90 12.05 -11.68
N ILE A 45 24.97 12.84 -12.21
CA ILE A 45 23.61 12.99 -11.71
C ILE A 45 22.69 12.23 -12.65
N GLY A 46 22.09 11.15 -12.17
CA GLY A 46 21.09 10.36 -12.87
C GLY A 46 19.69 10.74 -12.40
N GLN A 47 19.00 11.58 -13.16
CA GLN A 47 17.62 11.94 -12.88
C GLN A 47 16.67 10.97 -13.61
N ALA A 48 16.16 9.98 -12.87
CA ALA A 48 15.24 8.97 -13.40
C ALA A 48 14.35 8.37 -12.30
N GLN A 49 13.13 7.98 -12.67
CA GLN A 49 12.16 7.33 -11.79
C GLN A 49 12.61 5.95 -11.32
N THR A 50 12.01 5.44 -10.25
CA THR A 50 12.20 4.05 -9.78
C THR A 50 11.77 3.04 -10.85
N GLY A 51 12.36 1.84 -10.80
CA GLY A 51 12.06 0.77 -11.77
C GLY A 51 12.60 1.00 -13.18
N THR A 52 13.43 2.04 -13.41
CA THR A 52 14.09 2.28 -14.71
C THR A 52 15.41 1.52 -14.88
N GLY A 53 15.83 0.73 -13.88
CA GLY A 53 17.08 -0.01 -13.91
C GLY A 53 18.31 0.76 -13.38
N LYS A 54 18.09 1.76 -12.51
CA LYS A 54 19.14 2.58 -11.87
C LYS A 54 20.18 1.75 -11.13
N THR A 55 19.77 0.69 -10.42
CA THR A 55 20.69 -0.16 -9.68
C THR A 55 21.76 -0.79 -10.57
N VAL A 56 21.37 -1.35 -11.71
CA VAL A 56 22.33 -1.88 -12.69
C VAL A 56 23.18 -0.75 -13.29
N ALA A 57 22.58 0.43 -13.52
CA ALA A 57 23.26 1.57 -14.13
C ALA A 57 24.48 2.07 -13.31
N PHE A 58 24.42 2.04 -11.98
CA PHE A 58 25.60 2.29 -11.14
C PHE A 58 26.33 1.02 -10.70
N GLY A 59 25.60 -0.08 -10.50
CA GLY A 59 26.14 -1.32 -9.96
C GLY A 59 27.09 -2.03 -10.91
N ALA A 60 26.69 -2.21 -12.16
CA ALA A 60 27.51 -2.89 -13.17
C ALA A 60 28.89 -2.23 -13.39
N PRO A 61 29.01 -0.89 -13.56
CA PRO A 61 30.31 -0.26 -13.71
C PRO A 61 31.14 -0.26 -12.41
N ILE A 62 30.52 -0.13 -11.23
CA ILE A 62 31.22 -0.25 -9.95
C ILE A 62 31.84 -1.64 -9.80
N ILE A 63 31.05 -2.71 -10.02
CA ILE A 63 31.55 -4.09 -9.92
C ILE A 63 32.63 -4.37 -10.97
N SER A 64 32.55 -3.75 -12.16
CA SER A 64 33.59 -3.86 -13.19
C SER A 64 34.91 -3.18 -12.79
N LYS A 65 34.89 -2.13 -11.97
CA LYS A 65 36.10 -1.37 -11.59
C LYS A 65 36.69 -1.75 -10.24
N ILE A 66 35.92 -2.40 -9.36
CA ILE A 66 36.42 -2.84 -8.06
C ILE A 66 37.51 -3.89 -8.24
N LYS A 67 38.59 -3.74 -7.46
CA LYS A 67 39.70 -4.69 -7.46
C LYS A 67 39.29 -6.02 -6.83
N ASP A 68 39.80 -7.12 -7.39
CA ASP A 68 39.57 -8.49 -6.91
C ASP A 68 40.02 -8.65 -5.45
N ILE A 69 39.46 -9.65 -4.78
CA ILE A 69 39.61 -10.00 -3.37
C ILE A 69 41.06 -10.20 -2.91
N ASN A 70 41.97 -10.47 -3.84
CA ASN A 70 43.40 -10.66 -3.58
C ASN A 70 44.19 -9.34 -3.49
N GLU A 71 43.63 -8.23 -3.97
CA GLU A 71 44.23 -6.88 -3.93
C GLU A 71 43.47 -5.92 -3.01
N ARG A 72 42.56 -6.42 -2.18
CA ARG A 72 41.64 -5.58 -1.40
C ARG A 72 42.36 -4.82 -0.28
N GLU A 73 42.09 -3.52 -0.18
CA GLU A 73 42.60 -2.65 0.90
C GLU A 73 41.51 -2.21 1.89
N GLY A 74 40.25 -2.65 1.71
CA GLY A 74 39.11 -2.25 2.53
C GLY A 74 37.87 -1.97 1.68
N VAL A 75 36.97 -1.14 2.22
CA VAL A 75 35.72 -0.74 1.53
C VAL A 75 36.08 0.17 0.35
N GLN A 76 35.68 -0.23 -0.87
CA GLN A 76 35.97 0.50 -2.11
C GLN A 76 34.76 1.27 -2.63
N ALA A 77 33.54 0.83 -2.32
CA ALA A 77 32.31 1.53 -2.70
C ALA A 77 31.33 1.61 -1.53
N ILE A 78 30.64 2.75 -1.44
CA ILE A 78 29.54 2.97 -0.51
C ILE A 78 28.32 3.49 -1.27
N ILE A 79 27.18 2.85 -1.05
CA ILE A 79 25.89 3.19 -1.66
C ILE A 79 24.95 3.57 -0.52
N LEU A 80 24.53 4.83 -0.49
CA LEU A 80 23.58 5.34 0.49
C LEU A 80 22.17 5.30 -0.09
N THR A 81 21.21 4.87 0.72
CA THR A 81 19.81 4.67 0.32
C THR A 81 18.87 4.95 1.51
N PRO A 82 17.64 5.46 1.29
CA PRO A 82 16.79 5.95 2.39
C PRO A 82 16.26 4.88 3.33
N THR A 83 16.02 3.66 2.84
CA THR A 83 15.31 2.62 3.59
C THR A 83 16.11 1.33 3.73
N ARG A 84 15.77 0.54 4.74
CA ARG A 84 16.40 -0.76 5.00
C ARG A 84 16.07 -1.76 3.90
N GLU A 85 14.83 -1.71 3.44
CA GLU A 85 14.27 -2.55 2.38
C GLU A 85 15.02 -2.32 1.08
N LEU A 86 15.22 -1.06 0.71
CA LEU A 86 15.97 -0.72 -0.50
C LEU A 86 17.46 -1.08 -0.37
N ALA A 87 18.06 -0.95 0.81
CA ALA A 87 19.43 -1.42 1.05
C ALA A 87 19.58 -2.94 0.83
N ILE A 88 18.61 -3.74 1.27
CA ILE A 88 18.58 -5.19 1.02
C ILE A 88 18.38 -5.46 -0.48
N GLN A 89 17.43 -4.79 -1.12
CA GLN A 89 17.15 -4.97 -2.55
C GLN A 89 18.37 -4.67 -3.42
N ILE A 90 19.02 -3.52 -3.20
CA ILE A 90 20.24 -3.14 -3.91
C ILE A 90 21.34 -4.17 -3.65
N THR A 91 21.49 -4.66 -2.41
CA THR A 91 22.48 -5.70 -2.09
C THR A 91 22.21 -6.99 -2.86
N ASP A 92 20.96 -7.46 -2.91
CA ASP A 92 20.59 -8.70 -3.62
C ASP A 92 20.80 -8.56 -5.14
N GLU A 93 20.49 -7.39 -5.69
CA GLU A 93 20.73 -7.08 -7.10
C GLU A 93 22.23 -7.01 -7.43
N LEU A 94 23.03 -6.34 -6.61
CA LEU A 94 24.48 -6.30 -6.79
C LEU A 94 25.13 -7.67 -6.58
N THR A 95 24.61 -8.49 -5.66
CA THR A 95 25.10 -9.86 -5.44
C THR A 95 24.89 -10.74 -6.66
N ARG A 96 23.75 -10.57 -7.35
CA ARG A 96 23.48 -11.22 -8.64
C ARG A 96 24.44 -10.72 -9.72
N LEU A 97 24.63 -9.40 -9.84
CA LEU A 97 25.59 -8.80 -10.77
C LEU A 97 27.05 -9.23 -10.50
N SER A 98 27.39 -9.48 -9.24
CA SER A 98 28.72 -9.94 -8.85
C SER A 98 28.86 -11.46 -8.82
N LYS A 99 27.92 -12.25 -9.38
CA LYS A 99 27.99 -13.73 -9.34
C LYS A 99 29.33 -14.31 -9.82
N TYR A 100 29.92 -13.69 -10.83
CA TYR A 100 31.22 -14.08 -11.40
C TYR A 100 32.37 -13.17 -10.99
N ALA A 101 32.12 -12.18 -10.11
CA ALA A 101 33.11 -11.30 -9.55
C ALA A 101 33.33 -11.64 -8.07
N ARG A 102 34.57 -11.70 -7.61
CA ARG A 102 34.86 -12.02 -6.20
C ARG A 102 34.72 -10.78 -5.31
N VAL A 103 33.51 -10.23 -5.23
CA VAL A 103 33.19 -9.01 -4.47
C VAL A 103 32.30 -9.34 -3.28
N ARG A 104 32.63 -8.83 -2.09
CA ARG A 104 31.80 -8.99 -0.89
C ARG A 104 31.01 -7.73 -0.62
N ILE A 105 29.69 -7.90 -0.61
CA ILE A 105 28.71 -6.83 -0.45
C ILE A 105 28.02 -7.01 0.90
N LEU A 106 27.91 -5.94 1.67
CA LEU A 106 27.27 -5.96 2.98
C LEU A 106 26.20 -4.87 3.08
N PRO A 107 24.95 -5.22 3.39
CA PRO A 107 23.96 -4.23 3.75
C PRO A 107 24.14 -3.79 5.21
N ILE A 108 24.09 -2.48 5.46
CA ILE A 108 24.22 -1.86 6.78
C ILE A 108 23.02 -0.96 7.03
N TYR A 109 22.13 -1.40 7.92
CA TYR A 109 20.90 -0.67 8.23
C TYR A 109 20.47 -0.89 9.69
N GLY A 110 19.63 0.01 10.22
CA GLY A 110 19.14 -0.05 11.61
C GLY A 110 18.21 -1.23 11.89
N GLY A 111 17.87 -1.49 13.16
CA GLY A 111 16.95 -2.58 13.53
C GLY A 111 17.53 -4.00 13.50
N GLN A 112 18.82 -4.14 13.14
CA GLN A 112 19.59 -5.38 13.29
C GLN A 112 20.71 -5.17 14.33
N SER A 113 21.17 -6.25 14.97
CA SER A 113 22.34 -6.23 15.87
C SER A 113 23.56 -5.60 15.17
N ILE A 114 24.14 -4.60 15.82
CA ILE A 114 25.35 -3.92 15.32
C ILE A 114 26.55 -4.86 15.39
N GLU A 115 26.59 -5.74 16.39
CA GLU A 115 27.65 -6.72 16.58
C GLU A 115 27.73 -7.71 15.41
N ARG A 116 26.58 -8.07 14.81
CA ARG A 116 26.54 -8.89 13.59
C ARG A 116 27.17 -8.14 12.40
N GLN A 117 26.82 -6.87 12.22
CA GLN A 117 27.39 -6.02 11.17
C GLN A 117 28.89 -5.79 11.39
N MET A 118 29.33 -5.53 12.63
CA MET A 118 30.75 -5.41 13.00
C MET A 118 31.54 -6.68 12.70
N ARG A 119 31.00 -7.86 13.01
CA ARG A 119 31.64 -9.14 12.67
C ARG A 119 31.77 -9.33 11.16
N ALA A 120 30.77 -8.94 10.39
CA ALA A 120 30.83 -8.99 8.93
C ALA A 120 31.89 -8.03 8.36
N ILE A 121 31.93 -6.78 8.85
CA ILE A 121 32.95 -5.79 8.45
C ILE A 121 34.37 -6.30 8.79
N LYS A 122 34.56 -6.91 9.96
CA LYS A 122 35.86 -7.49 10.36
C LYS A 122 36.34 -8.63 9.45
N ARG A 123 35.43 -9.41 8.86
CA ARG A 123 35.79 -10.42 7.83
C ARG A 123 36.28 -9.76 6.53
N GLY A 124 36.01 -8.47 6.38
CA GLY A 124 36.32 -7.63 5.24
C GLY A 124 35.14 -7.55 4.27
N VAL A 125 34.95 -6.36 3.71
CA VAL A 125 33.83 -5.98 2.84
C VAL A 125 34.38 -5.04 1.78
N ASP A 126 33.92 -5.19 0.55
CA ASP A 126 34.38 -4.41 -0.60
C ASP A 126 33.34 -3.33 -0.96
N VAL A 127 32.05 -3.67 -0.85
CA VAL A 127 30.92 -2.76 -1.12
C VAL A 127 30.00 -2.71 0.10
N ILE A 128 29.66 -1.51 0.55
CA ILE A 128 28.65 -1.28 1.58
C ILE A 128 27.42 -0.64 0.94
N VAL A 129 26.25 -1.22 1.19
CA VAL A 129 24.95 -0.60 0.87
C VAL A 129 24.28 -0.24 2.19
N ALA A 130 23.97 1.04 2.44
CA ALA A 130 23.60 1.46 3.79
C ALA A 130 22.56 2.58 3.88
N THR A 131 21.81 2.55 4.98
CA THR A 131 21.03 3.71 5.43
C THR A 131 21.92 4.72 6.15
N PRO A 132 21.80 6.04 5.89
CA PRO A 132 22.71 7.07 6.41
C PRO A 132 22.96 7.00 7.92
N GLY A 133 21.89 7.00 8.73
CA GLY A 133 22.03 7.01 10.19
C GLY A 133 22.79 5.79 10.74
N ARG A 134 22.65 4.61 10.13
CA ARG A 134 23.35 3.41 10.61
C ARG A 134 24.83 3.38 10.24
N ILE A 135 25.18 3.74 9.01
CA ILE A 135 26.60 3.81 8.64
C ILE A 135 27.32 4.91 9.42
N MET A 136 26.63 6.01 9.72
CA MET A 136 27.13 7.05 10.60
C MET A 136 27.48 6.53 12.00
N ASP A 137 26.62 5.68 12.60
CA ASP A 137 26.90 5.00 13.87
C ASP A 137 28.17 4.12 13.77
N HIS A 138 28.32 3.37 12.69
CA HIS A 138 29.53 2.57 12.44
C HIS A 138 30.81 3.42 12.33
N ILE A 139 30.73 4.58 11.67
CA ILE A 139 31.83 5.55 11.53
C ILE A 139 32.20 6.12 12.90
N LYS A 140 31.20 6.62 13.66
CA LYS A 140 31.40 7.17 15.01
C LYS A 140 32.06 6.16 15.96
N ARG A 141 31.69 4.88 15.85
CA ARG A 141 32.29 3.78 16.63
C ARG A 141 33.63 3.27 16.08
N LYS A 142 34.14 3.84 14.97
CA LYS A 142 35.37 3.42 14.28
C LYS A 142 35.37 1.93 13.89
N THR A 143 34.20 1.39 13.59
CA THR A 143 34.04 -0.02 13.21
C THR A 143 34.18 -0.26 11.70
N VAL A 144 34.03 0.81 10.92
CA VAL A 144 34.28 0.85 9.48
C VAL A 144 35.31 1.94 9.20
N ARG A 145 36.16 1.73 8.21
CA ARG A 145 37.07 2.75 7.67
C ARG A 145 36.69 2.98 6.20
N LEU A 146 36.57 4.25 5.83
CA LEU A 146 36.14 4.68 4.48
C LEU A 146 37.28 5.35 3.70
N ASP A 147 38.52 5.14 4.13
CA ASP A 147 39.71 5.77 3.58
C ASP A 147 40.10 5.29 2.17
N LYS A 148 39.55 4.14 1.77
CA LYS A 148 39.79 3.50 0.48
C LYS A 148 38.58 3.56 -0.46
N VAL A 149 37.54 4.30 -0.08
CA VAL A 149 36.32 4.43 -0.88
C VAL A 149 36.61 5.26 -2.12
N LYS A 150 36.42 4.65 -3.29
CA LYS A 150 36.57 5.26 -4.62
C LYS A 150 35.23 5.63 -5.25
N PHE A 151 34.15 4.98 -4.82
CA PHE A 151 32.81 5.18 -5.36
C PHE A 151 31.82 5.51 -4.25
N LEU A 152 31.15 6.66 -4.38
CA LEU A 152 30.01 7.05 -3.55
C LEU A 152 28.77 7.12 -4.42
N VAL A 153 27.72 6.39 -4.05
CA VAL A 153 26.41 6.50 -4.68
C VAL A 153 25.41 7.02 -3.66
N LEU A 154 24.62 8.01 -4.05
CA LEU A 154 23.44 8.48 -3.33
C LEU A 154 22.21 8.07 -4.14
N ASP A 155 21.52 7.00 -3.75
CA ASP A 155 20.32 6.52 -4.43
C ASP A 155 19.05 6.96 -3.69
N GLU A 156 18.03 7.35 -4.45
CA GLU A 156 16.83 8.06 -3.94
C GLU A 156 17.22 9.23 -3.03
N ALA A 157 18.08 10.11 -3.55
CA ALA A 157 18.67 11.20 -2.78
C ALA A 157 17.63 12.22 -2.29
N ASP A 158 16.64 12.54 -3.12
CA ASP A 158 15.44 13.33 -2.75
C ASP A 158 14.76 12.77 -1.50
N GLU A 159 14.46 11.47 -1.50
CA GLU A 159 13.80 10.78 -0.40
C GLU A 159 14.64 10.80 0.89
N MET A 160 15.96 10.66 0.80
CA MET A 160 16.83 10.79 1.98
C MET A 160 16.76 12.19 2.61
N LEU A 161 16.59 13.24 1.80
CA LEU A 161 16.44 14.60 2.32
C LEU A 161 15.09 14.82 2.99
N ASP A 162 14.02 14.29 2.42
CA ASP A 162 12.68 14.36 3.00
C ASP A 162 12.60 13.65 4.36
N MET A 163 13.41 12.60 4.54
CA MET A 163 13.56 11.89 5.81
C MET A 163 14.50 12.60 6.81
N GLY A 164 15.09 13.74 6.43
CA GLY A 164 15.97 14.53 7.29
C GLY A 164 17.40 13.98 7.41
N PHE A 165 17.86 13.12 6.49
CA PHE A 165 19.21 12.53 6.56
C PHE A 165 20.32 13.43 6.01
N ILE A 166 20.05 14.71 5.70
CA ILE A 166 21.03 15.61 5.08
C ILE A 166 22.33 15.68 5.89
N ASP A 167 22.25 15.89 7.21
CA ASP A 167 23.42 16.05 8.08
C ASP A 167 24.23 14.75 8.18
N ASP A 168 23.53 13.60 8.22
CA ASP A 168 24.17 12.29 8.21
C ASP A 168 24.91 12.04 6.89
N ILE A 169 24.31 12.38 5.74
CA ILE A 169 24.95 12.27 4.43
C ILE A 169 26.21 13.13 4.36
N GLU A 170 26.11 14.41 4.74
CA GLU A 170 27.27 15.30 4.74
C GLU A 170 28.37 14.78 5.68
N GLY A 171 28.00 14.27 6.84
CA GLY A 171 28.95 13.66 7.78
C GLY A 171 29.65 12.43 7.17
N ILE A 172 28.93 11.58 6.42
CA ILE A 172 29.53 10.41 5.77
C ILE A 172 30.52 10.87 4.70
N ILE A 173 30.13 11.83 3.87
CA ILE A 173 30.99 12.39 2.82
C ILE A 173 32.29 12.96 3.40
N LYS A 174 32.20 13.68 4.53
CA LYS A 174 33.37 14.24 5.22
C LYS A 174 34.32 13.18 5.78
N ASN A 175 33.85 11.96 6.03
CA ASN A 175 34.66 10.84 6.52
C ASN A 175 35.28 9.99 5.40
N ILE A 176 34.94 10.25 4.13
CA ILE A 176 35.59 9.61 2.97
C ILE A 176 36.81 10.45 2.58
N SER A 177 38.01 9.89 2.75
CA SER A 177 39.25 10.56 2.37
C SER A 177 39.67 10.20 0.95
N GLY A 178 40.19 11.18 0.19
CA GLY A 178 40.79 10.96 -1.13
C GLY A 178 39.90 11.37 -2.31
N ASP A 179 40.41 11.17 -3.52
CA ASP A 179 39.65 11.37 -4.76
C ASP A 179 38.66 10.21 -4.94
N ARG A 180 37.39 10.55 -5.19
CA ARG A 180 36.31 9.60 -5.40
C ARG A 180 35.44 10.03 -6.57
N GLN A 181 34.79 9.06 -7.19
CA GLN A 181 33.71 9.27 -8.13
C GLN A 181 32.38 9.27 -7.37
N THR A 182 31.58 10.33 -7.54
CA THR A 182 30.28 10.48 -6.90
C THR A 182 29.16 10.36 -7.93
N MET A 183 28.17 9.53 -7.62
CA MET A 183 26.98 9.32 -8.42
C MET A 183 25.75 9.66 -7.58
N LEU A 184 24.89 10.54 -8.07
CA LEU A 184 23.65 10.94 -7.41
C LEU A 184 22.47 10.52 -8.28
N PHE A 185 21.61 9.65 -7.75
CA PHE A 185 20.39 9.22 -8.40
C PHE A 185 19.17 9.75 -7.63
N SER A 186 18.28 10.42 -8.35
CA SER A 186 17.12 11.09 -7.78
C SER A 186 15.98 11.10 -8.78
N ALA A 187 14.73 11.04 -8.34
CA ALA A 187 13.60 11.24 -9.24
C ALA A 187 13.43 12.73 -9.54
N THR A 188 13.60 13.56 -8.50
CA THR A 188 13.46 15.01 -8.56
C THR A 188 14.75 15.73 -8.16
N MET A 189 14.83 17.02 -8.48
CA MET A 189 16.02 17.85 -8.23
C MET A 189 15.64 19.15 -7.49
N PRO A 190 15.12 19.06 -6.25
CA PRO A 190 14.82 20.24 -5.45
C PRO A 190 16.08 21.02 -5.09
N ALA A 191 15.93 22.28 -4.65
CA ALA A 191 17.07 23.16 -4.34
C ALA A 191 18.10 22.54 -3.36
N PRO A 192 17.69 21.81 -2.30
CA PRO A 192 18.63 21.10 -1.43
C PRO A 192 19.49 20.05 -2.14
N ILE A 193 18.91 19.26 -3.06
CA ILE A 193 19.66 18.28 -3.87
C ILE A 193 20.65 18.97 -4.79
N LYS A 194 20.23 20.06 -5.46
CA LYS A 194 21.13 20.85 -6.31
C LYS A 194 22.32 21.40 -5.52
N LYS A 195 22.07 21.87 -4.28
CA LYS A 195 23.11 22.36 -3.37
C LYS A 195 24.04 21.23 -2.90
N LEU A 196 23.50 20.05 -2.61
CA LEU A 196 24.30 18.87 -2.26
C LEU A 196 25.24 18.49 -3.42
N ALA A 197 24.70 18.42 -4.64
CA ALA A 197 25.48 18.13 -5.83
C ALA A 197 26.60 19.16 -6.07
N SER A 198 26.27 20.47 -5.98
CA SER A 198 27.26 21.53 -6.20
C SER A 198 28.40 21.54 -5.17
N ASN A 199 28.11 21.10 -3.94
CA ASN A 199 29.08 21.14 -2.84
C ASN A 199 30.01 19.91 -2.81
N TYR A 200 29.53 18.75 -3.25
CA TYR A 200 30.21 17.47 -3.01
C TYR A 200 30.55 16.67 -4.27
N MET A 201 30.20 17.15 -5.46
CA MET A 201 30.55 16.54 -6.75
C MET A 201 31.56 17.41 -7.52
N LYS A 202 32.29 16.78 -8.45
CA LYS A 202 33.27 17.44 -9.32
C LYS A 202 32.59 18.40 -10.31
N LYS A 203 33.29 19.46 -10.73
CA LYS A 203 32.78 20.48 -11.68
C LYS A 203 32.36 19.91 -13.05
N GLU A 204 32.99 18.81 -13.46
CA GLU A 204 32.76 18.13 -14.74
C GLU A 204 31.65 17.08 -14.69
N VAL A 205 30.82 17.11 -13.63
CA VAL A 205 29.67 16.23 -13.44
C VAL A 205 28.76 16.21 -14.66
N LYS A 206 28.35 15.01 -15.08
CA LYS A 206 27.38 14.82 -16.17
C LYS A 206 25.99 14.69 -15.60
N HIS A 207 25.03 15.49 -16.10
CA HIS A 207 23.63 15.36 -15.74
C HIS A 207 22.89 14.60 -16.84
N ILE A 208 22.46 13.38 -16.52
CA ILE A 208 21.64 12.54 -17.38
C ILE A 208 20.20 12.63 -16.86
N ALA A 209 19.34 13.26 -17.63
CA ALA A 209 17.92 13.37 -17.30
C ALA A 209 17.12 12.49 -18.23
N ILE A 210 16.73 11.32 -17.75
CA ILE A 210 15.74 10.49 -18.44
C ILE A 210 14.37 11.03 -18.05
N ILE A 211 13.98 12.08 -18.76
CA ILE A 211 12.61 12.57 -18.72
C ILE A 211 11.75 11.47 -19.35
N LYS A 212 11.17 10.61 -18.50
CA LYS A 212 9.96 9.93 -18.92
C LYS A 212 8.95 11.03 -19.17
N ASN A 213 8.69 11.34 -20.44
CA ASN A 213 7.33 11.66 -20.85
C ASN A 213 6.44 10.63 -20.16
N SER A 214 5.45 11.10 -19.41
CA SER A 214 4.15 10.53 -19.01
C SER A 214 3.83 9.03 -19.15
N LEU A 215 4.57 8.21 -19.88
CA LEU A 215 4.38 6.80 -20.22
C LEU A 215 4.07 5.87 -19.02
N THR A 216 4.64 6.07 -17.83
CA THR A 216 4.24 5.26 -16.66
C THR A 216 2.85 5.64 -16.17
N VAL A 217 2.46 6.91 -16.29
CA VAL A 217 1.14 7.42 -15.93
C VAL A 217 0.11 7.13 -17.03
N GLU A 218 0.51 7.12 -18.31
CA GLU A 218 -0.36 6.83 -19.45
C GLU A 218 -0.93 5.41 -19.41
N ARG A 219 -0.18 4.45 -18.87
CA ARG A 219 -0.61 3.04 -18.73
C ARG A 219 -1.38 2.75 -17.45
N ILE A 220 -1.39 3.70 -16.52
CA ILE A 220 -2.14 3.55 -15.27
C ILE A 220 -3.48 4.26 -15.45
N GLN A 221 -4.57 3.49 -15.46
CA GLN A 221 -5.90 4.06 -15.42
C GLN A 221 -6.15 4.63 -14.03
N GLN A 222 -6.41 5.93 -13.97
CA GLN A 222 -6.55 6.64 -12.70
C GLN A 222 -8.00 7.07 -12.49
N PHE A 223 -8.56 6.67 -11.36
CA PHE A 223 -9.90 7.03 -10.95
C PHE A 223 -9.92 7.57 -9.52
N TYR A 224 -10.91 8.42 -9.24
CA TYR A 224 -11.18 8.87 -7.89
C TYR A 224 -12.66 8.74 -7.54
N PHE A 225 -12.92 8.46 -6.27
CA PHE A 225 -14.24 8.44 -5.67
C PHE A 225 -14.34 9.56 -4.64
N GLU A 226 -15.38 10.36 -4.75
CA GLU A 226 -15.64 11.43 -3.78
C GLU A 226 -16.44 10.88 -2.60
N VAL A 227 -15.85 10.89 -1.40
CA VAL A 227 -16.41 10.24 -0.21
C VAL A 227 -16.14 11.05 1.05
N LYS A 228 -17.08 11.06 2.00
CA LYS A 228 -16.84 11.68 3.31
C LYS A 228 -15.92 10.78 4.14
N ASN A 229 -15.09 11.37 5.00
CA ASN A 229 -14.15 10.60 5.84
C ASN A 229 -14.81 9.45 6.63
N LYS A 230 -16.00 9.68 7.19
CA LYS A 230 -16.73 8.66 7.94
C LYS A 230 -17.18 7.46 7.10
N ASP A 231 -17.35 7.65 5.79
CA ASP A 231 -17.89 6.65 4.88
C ASP A 231 -16.77 6.01 4.02
N LYS A 232 -15.49 6.40 4.23
CA LYS A 232 -14.34 5.92 3.43
C LYS A 232 -14.16 4.41 3.51
N PHE A 233 -14.28 3.83 4.70
CA PHE A 233 -14.09 2.39 4.90
C PHE A 233 -15.15 1.58 4.16
N GLU A 234 -16.41 1.99 4.27
CA GLU A 234 -17.51 1.34 3.56
C GLU A 234 -17.33 1.49 2.05
N ALA A 235 -17.01 2.70 1.56
CA ALA A 235 -16.73 2.91 0.14
C ALA A 235 -15.56 2.06 -0.37
N LEU A 236 -14.49 1.89 0.42
CA LEU A 236 -13.38 1.01 0.08
C LEU A 236 -13.85 -0.42 -0.14
N CYS A 237 -14.64 -0.97 0.80
CA CYS A 237 -15.16 -2.33 0.70
C CYS A 237 -15.93 -2.50 -0.61
N ARG A 238 -16.92 -1.64 -0.86
CA ARG A 238 -17.75 -1.72 -2.06
C ARG A 238 -16.96 -1.62 -3.37
N VAL A 239 -15.93 -0.76 -3.40
CA VAL A 239 -15.03 -0.67 -4.55
C VAL A 239 -14.27 -1.98 -4.75
N ILE A 240 -13.76 -2.60 -3.68
CA ILE A 240 -13.07 -3.89 -3.76
C ILE A 240 -14.02 -5.00 -4.23
N ASP A 241 -15.26 -5.02 -3.74
CA ASP A 241 -16.20 -6.11 -4.02
C ASP A 241 -16.79 -6.07 -5.44
N VAL A 242 -16.92 -4.87 -6.03
CA VAL A 242 -17.37 -4.70 -7.42
C VAL A 242 -16.22 -4.82 -8.41
N GLU A 243 -15.07 -4.21 -8.11
CA GLU A 243 -13.95 -4.21 -9.06
C GLU A 243 -13.12 -5.51 -8.99
N GLU A 244 -13.30 -6.31 -7.94
CA GLU A 244 -12.59 -7.58 -7.66
C GLU A 244 -11.08 -7.51 -8.02
N PRO A 245 -10.33 -6.57 -7.42
CA PRO A 245 -8.95 -6.35 -7.80
C PRO A 245 -8.08 -7.54 -7.41
N GLY A 246 -7.04 -7.81 -8.21
CA GLY A 246 -5.98 -8.76 -7.84
C GLY A 246 -5.09 -8.22 -6.72
N ILE A 247 -3.79 -8.52 -6.77
CA ILE A 247 -2.83 -8.04 -5.77
C ILE A 247 -2.84 -6.50 -5.70
N THR A 248 -3.10 -5.99 -4.51
CA THR A 248 -3.41 -4.57 -4.29
C THR A 248 -2.59 -3.99 -3.14
N ILE A 249 -2.07 -2.77 -3.33
CA ILE A 249 -1.47 -1.97 -2.24
C ILE A 249 -2.43 -0.83 -1.88
N ILE A 250 -2.77 -0.72 -0.59
CA ILE A 250 -3.65 0.31 -0.05
C ILE A 250 -2.82 1.27 0.80
N PHE A 251 -2.78 2.54 0.43
CA PHE A 251 -1.97 3.55 1.11
C PHE A 251 -2.77 4.36 2.13
N CYS A 252 -2.29 4.36 3.37
CA CYS A 252 -2.79 5.19 4.47
C CYS A 252 -1.76 6.25 4.88
N ARG A 253 -2.23 7.38 5.41
CA ARG A 253 -1.36 8.49 5.82
C ARG A 253 -0.57 8.19 7.10
N THR A 254 -1.16 7.47 8.05
CA THR A 254 -0.61 7.29 9.39
C THR A 254 -0.47 5.81 9.74
N LYS A 255 0.48 5.50 10.64
CA LYS A 255 0.69 4.13 11.15
C LYS A 255 -0.57 3.59 11.83
N ARG A 256 -1.18 4.41 12.69
CA ARG A 256 -2.44 4.06 13.37
C ARG A 256 -3.57 3.79 12.38
N GLY A 257 -3.64 4.56 11.30
CA GLY A 257 -4.62 4.33 10.23
C GLY A 257 -4.39 3.03 9.46
N VAL A 258 -3.13 2.57 9.33
CA VAL A 258 -2.83 1.23 8.78
C VAL A 258 -3.42 0.15 9.70
N ASP A 259 -3.13 0.22 11.00
CA ASP A 259 -3.60 -0.77 11.97
C ASP A 259 -5.14 -0.83 12.04
N GLU A 260 -5.78 0.33 12.16
CA GLU A 260 -7.25 0.46 12.19
C GLU A 260 -7.90 -0.08 10.92
N LEU A 261 -7.31 0.20 9.75
CA LEU A 261 -7.85 -0.27 8.47
C LEU A 261 -7.67 -1.79 8.30
N VAL A 262 -6.51 -2.32 8.67
CA VAL A 262 -6.23 -3.77 8.60
C VAL A 262 -7.18 -4.54 9.50
N GLU A 263 -7.36 -4.11 10.75
CA GLU A 263 -8.30 -4.75 11.69
C GLU A 263 -9.73 -4.74 11.13
N SER A 264 -10.17 -3.59 10.61
CA SER A 264 -11.51 -3.46 10.03
C SER A 264 -11.70 -4.32 8.78
N MET A 265 -10.71 -4.38 7.89
CA MET A 265 -10.75 -5.21 6.68
C MET A 265 -10.70 -6.71 7.02
N GLN A 266 -9.88 -7.13 7.99
CA GLN A 266 -9.85 -8.53 8.45
C GLN A 266 -11.19 -8.94 9.08
N PHE A 267 -11.81 -8.04 9.85
CA PHE A 267 -13.14 -8.27 10.40
C PHE A 267 -14.21 -8.44 9.31
N ARG A 268 -14.06 -7.73 8.18
CA ARG A 268 -14.88 -7.89 6.97
C ARG A 268 -14.49 -9.11 6.11
N GLY A 269 -13.52 -9.93 6.55
CA GLY A 269 -13.13 -11.17 5.89
C GLY A 269 -12.12 -11.02 4.75
N TYR A 270 -11.55 -9.83 4.54
CA TYR A 270 -10.52 -9.63 3.51
C TYR A 270 -9.18 -10.22 3.96
N ASN A 271 -8.46 -10.81 3.00
CA ASN A 271 -7.11 -11.34 3.21
C ASN A 271 -6.06 -10.21 3.11
N VAL A 272 -5.77 -9.59 4.24
CA VAL A 272 -5.00 -8.35 4.32
C VAL A 272 -3.96 -8.37 5.45
N GLU A 273 -2.81 -7.76 5.21
CA GLU A 273 -1.82 -7.43 6.25
C GLU A 273 -1.36 -5.97 6.16
N GLY A 274 -0.90 -5.42 7.28
CA GLY A 274 -0.36 -4.07 7.38
C GLY A 274 1.16 -4.00 7.28
N MET A 275 1.68 -2.89 6.75
CA MET A 275 3.09 -2.54 6.82
C MET A 275 3.33 -1.06 7.17
N HIS A 276 3.90 -0.80 8.35
CA HIS A 276 4.23 0.55 8.81
C HIS A 276 5.56 0.57 9.61
N GLY A 277 6.04 1.77 9.95
CA GLY A 277 7.38 1.97 10.51
C GLY A 277 7.63 1.47 11.94
N ASP A 278 6.59 1.05 12.68
CA ASP A 278 6.75 0.51 14.04
C ASP A 278 6.86 -1.02 14.06
N MET A 279 6.64 -1.67 12.92
CA MET A 279 6.82 -3.12 12.79
C MET A 279 8.29 -3.50 12.92
N SER A 280 8.52 -4.65 13.55
CA SER A 280 9.85 -5.25 13.56
C SER A 280 10.29 -5.64 12.15
N GLN A 281 11.60 -5.68 11.92
CA GLN A 281 12.13 -6.04 10.60
C GLN A 281 11.68 -7.45 10.16
N ASN A 282 11.63 -8.40 11.10
CA ASN A 282 11.20 -9.77 10.80
C ASN A 282 9.73 -9.80 10.37
N GLN A 283 8.86 -9.01 11.00
CA GLN A 283 7.46 -8.88 10.58
C GLN A 283 7.38 -8.30 9.17
N ARG A 284 8.08 -7.19 8.88
CA ARG A 284 8.08 -6.57 7.54
C ARG A 284 8.55 -7.55 6.46
N ILE A 285 9.64 -8.28 6.71
CA ILE A 285 10.16 -9.30 5.76
C ILE A 285 9.14 -10.41 5.54
N ASN A 286 8.50 -10.91 6.61
CA ASN A 286 7.50 -11.97 6.51
C ASN A 286 6.25 -11.51 5.76
N THR A 287 5.72 -10.32 6.06
CA THR A 287 4.57 -9.73 5.36
C THR A 287 4.87 -9.52 3.88
N LEU A 288 6.06 -8.97 3.55
CA LEU A 288 6.49 -8.82 2.15
C LEU A 288 6.65 -10.16 1.44
N LYS A 289 7.15 -11.19 2.13
CA LYS A 289 7.25 -12.54 1.59
C LYS A 289 5.87 -13.09 1.25
N LYS A 290 4.92 -13.02 2.19
CA LYS A 290 3.53 -13.45 1.96
C LYS A 290 2.88 -12.71 0.80
N PHE A 291 3.11 -11.40 0.69
CA PHE A 291 2.60 -10.58 -0.41
C PHE A 291 3.19 -10.98 -1.77
N LYS A 292 4.50 -11.24 -1.82
CA LYS A 292 5.17 -11.71 -3.05
C LYS A 292 4.74 -13.11 -3.49
N GLU A 293 4.39 -13.96 -2.53
CA GLU A 293 3.94 -15.34 -2.76
C GLU A 293 2.43 -15.45 -3.03
N ASN A 294 1.70 -14.33 -3.15
CA ASN A 294 0.24 -14.25 -3.33
C ASN A 294 -0.55 -14.95 -2.19
N ASN A 295 0.01 -15.00 -0.98
CA ASN A 295 -0.67 -15.52 0.19
C ASN A 295 -1.59 -14.46 0.84
N ILE A 296 -1.41 -13.19 0.48
CA ILE A 296 -2.26 -12.06 0.90
C ILE A 296 -2.61 -11.22 -0.33
N ASP A 297 -3.87 -10.79 -0.43
CA ASP A 297 -4.39 -10.07 -1.59
C ASP A 297 -4.18 -8.55 -1.44
N PHE A 298 -4.28 -8.06 -0.21
CA PHE A 298 -4.18 -6.65 0.13
C PHE A 298 -3.02 -6.36 1.07
N LEU A 299 -2.20 -5.37 0.73
CA LEU A 299 -1.16 -4.82 1.61
C LEU A 299 -1.50 -3.38 1.96
N VAL A 300 -1.87 -3.12 3.22
CA VAL A 300 -2.12 -1.76 3.71
C VAL A 300 -0.81 -1.18 4.21
N ALA A 301 -0.36 -0.03 3.71
CA ALA A 301 0.94 0.52 4.07
C ALA A 301 0.98 2.05 4.17
N THR A 302 1.96 2.56 4.92
CA THR A 302 2.36 3.98 4.83
C THR A 302 3.37 4.20 3.71
N ASP A 303 3.52 5.44 3.24
CA ASP A 303 4.49 5.81 2.20
C ASP A 303 5.90 5.29 2.50
N VAL A 304 6.39 5.56 3.72
CA VAL A 304 7.73 5.14 4.16
C VAL A 304 7.89 3.62 4.12
N ALA A 305 6.84 2.90 4.50
CA ALA A 305 6.90 1.45 4.58
C ALA A 305 6.84 0.77 3.21
N ALA A 306 6.16 1.40 2.25
CA ALA A 306 5.97 0.86 0.90
C ALA A 306 6.98 1.33 -0.16
N ARG A 307 7.90 2.23 0.22
CA ARG A 307 9.11 2.54 -0.57
C ARG A 307 9.99 1.31 -0.70
N GLY A 308 10.64 1.13 -1.86
CA GLY A 308 11.47 -0.05 -2.14
C GLY A 308 10.72 -1.39 -2.19
N ILE A 309 9.37 -1.42 -2.18
CA ILE A 309 8.65 -2.65 -2.49
C ILE A 309 8.86 -2.97 -3.98
N ASP A 310 9.61 -4.02 -4.26
CA ASP A 310 9.77 -4.61 -5.58
C ASP A 310 8.85 -5.84 -5.72
N VAL A 311 7.62 -5.58 -6.13
CA VAL A 311 6.59 -6.59 -6.42
C VAL A 311 6.10 -6.30 -7.83
N HIS A 312 6.35 -7.23 -8.75
CA HIS A 312 6.03 -7.04 -10.17
C HIS A 312 4.55 -7.25 -10.49
N ASN A 313 3.80 -7.92 -9.61
CA ASN A 313 2.43 -8.37 -9.88
C ASN A 313 1.34 -7.50 -9.23
N VAL A 314 1.67 -6.28 -8.79
CA VAL A 314 0.64 -5.38 -8.23
C VAL A 314 -0.25 -4.88 -9.37
N SER A 315 -1.50 -5.33 -9.36
CA SER A 315 -2.50 -4.93 -10.36
C SER A 315 -3.13 -3.59 -10.02
N HIS A 316 -3.39 -3.35 -8.74
CA HIS A 316 -4.12 -2.18 -8.26
C HIS A 316 -3.36 -1.44 -7.16
N VAL A 317 -3.53 -0.12 -7.17
CA VAL A 317 -3.12 0.75 -6.06
C VAL A 317 -4.34 1.53 -5.59
N ILE A 318 -4.60 1.53 -4.29
CA ILE A 318 -5.69 2.30 -3.69
C ILE A 318 -5.11 3.34 -2.73
N ASN A 319 -5.30 4.62 -3.04
CA ASN A 319 -5.04 5.70 -2.09
C ASN A 319 -6.25 5.85 -1.16
N TYR A 320 -6.23 5.16 -0.02
CA TYR A 320 -7.27 5.32 1.01
C TYR A 320 -7.24 6.74 1.59
N ASP A 321 -6.02 7.25 1.82
CA ASP A 321 -5.77 8.66 2.06
C ASP A 321 -4.98 9.25 0.90
N ILE A 322 -5.42 10.39 0.35
CA ILE A 322 -4.63 11.12 -0.64
C ILE A 322 -3.29 11.59 0.00
N PRO A 323 -2.16 11.44 -0.73
CA PRO A 323 -0.85 11.92 -0.27
C PRO A 323 -0.85 13.45 -0.11
N GLN A 324 0.13 13.99 0.62
CA GLN A 324 0.23 15.42 0.89
C GLN A 324 0.92 16.22 -0.22
N ASP A 325 1.66 15.54 -1.10
CA ASP A 325 2.37 16.13 -2.22
C ASP A 325 2.19 15.30 -3.51
N MET A 326 2.53 15.91 -4.65
CA MET A 326 2.33 15.35 -5.98
C MET A 326 3.36 14.26 -6.32
N GLU A 327 4.56 14.31 -5.74
CA GLU A 327 5.64 13.35 -6.02
C GLU A 327 5.31 12.00 -5.36
N SER A 328 4.87 12.04 -4.10
CA SER A 328 4.32 10.89 -3.37
C SER A 328 3.18 10.22 -4.13
N TYR A 329 2.27 10.99 -4.75
CA TYR A 329 1.20 10.40 -5.58
C TYR A 329 1.76 9.56 -6.72
N VAL A 330 2.72 10.10 -7.48
CA VAL A 330 3.38 9.38 -8.58
C VAL A 330 4.12 8.14 -8.06
N HIS A 331 4.77 8.22 -6.91
CA HIS A 331 5.48 7.09 -6.29
C HIS A 331 4.54 5.97 -5.81
N ARG A 332 3.34 6.32 -5.35
CA ARG A 332 2.29 5.35 -4.96
C ARG A 332 1.72 4.63 -6.16
N ILE A 333 1.23 5.37 -7.17
CA ILE A 333 0.62 4.73 -8.34
C ILE A 333 1.66 3.95 -9.16
N GLY A 334 2.93 4.37 -9.15
CA GLY A 334 4.05 3.64 -9.74
C GLY A 334 4.39 2.30 -9.06
N ARG A 335 3.61 1.87 -8.07
CA ARG A 335 3.66 0.48 -7.56
C ARG A 335 2.94 -0.50 -8.49
N THR A 336 1.96 -0.06 -9.27
CA THR A 336 1.33 -0.84 -10.36
C THR A 336 1.90 -0.44 -11.74
N GLY A 337 1.49 -1.13 -12.80
CA GLY A 337 1.87 -0.81 -14.19
C GLY A 337 3.35 -1.03 -14.51
N ARG A 338 4.00 -1.99 -13.82
CA ARG A 338 5.42 -2.34 -14.02
C ARG A 338 5.58 -3.38 -15.13
N ALA A 339 6.79 -3.51 -15.69
CA ALA A 339 7.15 -4.53 -16.67
C ALA A 339 6.20 -4.65 -17.90
N ASN A 340 5.72 -3.51 -18.42
CA ASN A 340 4.75 -3.41 -19.52
C ASN A 340 3.31 -3.88 -19.23
N ALA A 341 2.96 -4.19 -17.98
CA ALA A 341 1.57 -4.46 -17.60
C ALA A 341 0.73 -3.17 -17.49
N GLU A 342 -0.58 -3.29 -17.70
CA GLU A 342 -1.55 -2.24 -17.33
C GLU A 342 -1.77 -2.22 -15.81
N GLY A 343 -2.12 -1.06 -15.28
CA GLY A 343 -2.38 -0.88 -13.86
C GLY A 343 -3.57 0.02 -13.60
N ILE A 344 -4.23 -0.16 -12.46
CA ILE A 344 -5.36 0.69 -12.06
C ILE A 344 -5.04 1.36 -10.72
N ALA A 345 -5.29 2.66 -10.63
CA ALA A 345 -5.13 3.44 -9.42
C ALA A 345 -6.46 4.07 -8.99
N TYR A 346 -6.93 3.68 -7.81
CA TYR A 346 -8.10 4.25 -7.16
C TYR A 346 -7.70 5.24 -6.07
N SER A 347 -8.46 6.32 -5.91
CA SER A 347 -8.24 7.30 -4.84
C SER A 347 -9.54 7.66 -4.15
N LEU A 348 -9.59 7.53 -2.83
CA LEU A 348 -10.72 8.00 -2.01
C LEU A 348 -10.45 9.44 -1.57
N VAL A 349 -11.29 10.36 -2.02
CA VAL A 349 -11.06 11.81 -1.94
C VAL A 349 -12.21 12.47 -1.19
N THR A 350 -11.90 13.23 -0.16
CA THR A 350 -12.92 14.10 0.46
C THR A 350 -13.19 15.35 -0.38
N PRO A 351 -14.35 16.02 -0.23
CA PRO A 351 -14.63 17.26 -0.96
C PRO A 351 -13.55 18.34 -0.82
N ARG A 352 -12.85 18.38 0.32
CA ARG A 352 -11.73 19.31 0.57
C ARG A 352 -10.44 18.91 -0.15
N GLU A 353 -10.22 17.61 -0.34
CA GLU A 353 -9.04 17.06 -1.03
C GLU A 353 -9.19 17.11 -2.56
N TYR A 354 -10.36 17.47 -3.11
CA TYR A 354 -10.56 17.60 -4.55
C TYR A 354 -9.59 18.61 -5.21
N VAL A 355 -9.19 19.66 -4.49
CA VAL A 355 -8.18 20.62 -4.96
C VAL A 355 -6.84 19.93 -5.24
N MET A 356 -6.48 18.95 -4.42
CA MET A 356 -5.26 18.15 -4.56
C MET A 356 -5.28 17.34 -5.86
N ILE A 357 -6.42 16.74 -6.21
CA ILE A 357 -6.60 16.02 -7.48
C ILE A 357 -6.31 16.94 -8.67
N LYS A 358 -6.83 18.17 -8.65
CA LYS A 358 -6.57 19.14 -9.73
C LYS A 358 -5.11 19.54 -9.85
N GLN A 359 -4.41 19.67 -8.71
CA GLN A 359 -2.97 19.93 -8.70
C GLN A 359 -2.18 18.74 -9.28
N ILE A 360 -2.55 17.52 -8.90
CA ILE A 360 -1.95 16.29 -9.43
C ILE A 360 -2.18 16.15 -10.93
N GLU A 361 -3.40 16.39 -11.44
CA GLU A 361 -3.70 16.37 -12.87
C GLU A 361 -2.82 17.37 -13.65
N LYS A 362 -2.66 18.59 -13.11
CA LYS A 362 -1.81 19.62 -13.73
C LYS A 362 -0.33 19.23 -13.75
N PHE A 363 0.16 18.63 -12.66
CA PHE A 363 1.55 18.21 -12.54
C PHE A 363 1.88 17.01 -13.43
N THR A 364 1.02 15.98 -13.41
CA THR A 364 1.20 14.74 -14.18
C THR A 364 0.81 14.90 -15.65
N LYS A 365 0.09 15.97 -16.01
CA LYS A 365 -0.55 16.16 -17.31
C LYS A 365 -1.47 14.99 -17.70
N SER A 366 -2.01 14.29 -16.72
CA SER A 366 -2.93 13.17 -16.88
C SER A 366 -4.30 13.49 -16.28
N LYS A 367 -5.36 12.84 -16.76
CA LYS A 367 -6.71 13.00 -16.22
C LYS A 367 -7.01 11.90 -15.21
N ILE A 368 -7.55 12.28 -14.06
CA ILE A 368 -8.03 11.34 -13.04
C ILE A 368 -9.56 11.35 -13.13
N ARG A 369 -10.15 10.25 -13.61
CA ARG A 369 -11.59 10.18 -13.91
C ARG A 369 -12.40 9.97 -12.63
N ARG A 370 -13.50 10.71 -12.47
CA ARG A 370 -14.43 10.46 -11.37
C ARG A 370 -15.18 9.14 -11.63
N LYS A 371 -15.27 8.28 -10.62
CA LYS A 371 -16.22 7.16 -10.56
C LYS A 371 -17.18 7.41 -9.40
N GLU A 372 -18.40 6.88 -9.53
CA GLU A 372 -19.35 6.86 -8.42
C GLU A 372 -19.05 5.68 -7.51
N ILE A 373 -19.32 5.82 -6.22
CA ILE A 373 -19.13 4.72 -5.27
C ILE A 373 -20.18 3.66 -5.60
N PRO A 374 -19.78 2.40 -5.80
CA PRO A 374 -20.74 1.35 -6.09
C PRO A 374 -21.81 1.25 -5.01
N THR A 375 -23.03 1.04 -5.47
CA THR A 375 -24.18 0.74 -4.63
C THR A 375 -24.14 -0.72 -4.20
N ILE A 376 -24.98 -1.06 -3.24
CA ILE A 376 -25.12 -2.45 -2.81
C ILE A 376 -25.74 -3.29 -3.94
N ASP A 377 -26.64 -2.71 -4.73
CA ASP A 377 -27.25 -3.39 -5.88
C ASP A 377 -26.18 -3.72 -6.94
N ASP A 378 -25.19 -2.85 -7.14
CA ASP A 378 -24.05 -3.13 -8.04
C ASP A 378 -23.20 -4.32 -7.55
N ILE A 379 -23.02 -4.45 -6.23
CA ILE A 379 -22.33 -5.60 -5.62
C ILE A 379 -23.14 -6.87 -5.87
N PHE A 380 -24.45 -6.83 -5.61
CA PHE A 380 -25.34 -7.94 -5.90
C PHE A 380 -25.24 -8.37 -7.36
N GLU A 381 -25.41 -7.44 -8.30
CA GLU A 381 -25.35 -7.72 -9.73
C GLU A 381 -24.01 -8.36 -10.14
N THR A 382 -22.89 -7.80 -9.67
CA THR A 382 -21.55 -8.33 -9.97
C THR A 382 -21.38 -9.77 -9.45
N LYS A 383 -21.77 -10.02 -8.20
CA LYS A 383 -21.69 -11.35 -7.58
C LYS A 383 -22.63 -12.35 -8.24
N TYR A 384 -23.85 -11.94 -8.61
CA TYR A 384 -24.79 -12.77 -9.38
C TYR A 384 -24.24 -13.16 -10.75
N ASN A 385 -23.61 -12.22 -11.45
CA ASN A 385 -22.99 -12.49 -12.75
C ASN A 385 -21.82 -13.47 -12.61
N SER A 386 -20.93 -13.25 -11.63
CA SER A 386 -19.82 -14.16 -11.33
C SER A 386 -20.30 -15.57 -10.98
N LEU A 387 -21.35 -15.69 -10.17
CA LEU A 387 -21.96 -16.97 -9.83
C LEU A 387 -22.57 -17.66 -11.07
N THR A 388 -23.26 -16.90 -11.91
CA THR A 388 -23.86 -17.41 -13.16
C THR A 388 -22.79 -17.98 -14.08
N ASP A 389 -21.64 -17.33 -14.21
CA ASP A 389 -20.53 -17.81 -15.03
C ASP A 389 -19.86 -19.06 -14.45
N LYS A 390 -19.71 -19.13 -13.11
CA LYS A 390 -19.26 -20.36 -12.42
C LYS A 390 -20.22 -21.52 -12.65
N ILE A 391 -21.53 -21.28 -12.59
CA ILE A 391 -22.55 -22.31 -12.86
C ILE A 391 -22.43 -22.78 -14.31
N ARG A 392 -22.37 -21.87 -15.29
CA ARG A 392 -22.22 -22.22 -16.72
C ARG A 392 -20.98 -23.08 -16.96
N THR A 393 -19.84 -22.68 -16.40
CA THR A 393 -18.57 -23.41 -16.53
C THR A 393 -18.66 -24.83 -15.95
N ASN A 394 -19.32 -24.99 -14.81
CA ASN A 394 -19.48 -26.32 -14.19
C ASN A 394 -20.45 -27.21 -14.97
N ILE A 395 -21.48 -26.62 -15.59
CA ILE A 395 -22.39 -27.35 -16.49
C ILE A 395 -21.62 -27.89 -17.69
N GLU A 396 -20.80 -27.06 -18.34
CA GLU A 396 -19.97 -27.48 -19.49
C GLU A 396 -18.99 -28.60 -19.13
N LYS A 397 -18.45 -28.61 -17.90
CA LYS A 397 -17.52 -29.64 -17.42
C LYS A 397 -18.19 -30.95 -16.99
N ASN A 398 -19.52 -31.01 -16.88
CA ASN A 398 -20.28 -32.19 -16.43
C ASN A 398 -19.86 -32.77 -15.06
N ASP A 399 -19.20 -31.99 -14.20
CA ASP A 399 -18.73 -32.44 -12.87
C ASP A 399 -19.84 -32.45 -11.79
N PHE A 400 -21.09 -32.19 -12.20
CA PHE A 400 -22.24 -32.14 -11.29
C PHE A 400 -23.07 -33.44 -11.24
N ASN A 401 -22.76 -34.43 -12.09
CA ASN A 401 -23.57 -35.65 -12.25
C ASN A 401 -23.79 -36.43 -10.94
N LYS A 402 -22.78 -36.48 -10.07
CA LYS A 402 -22.87 -37.16 -8.76
C LYS A 402 -23.86 -36.50 -7.78
N TYR A 403 -24.23 -35.24 -8.01
CA TYR A 403 -25.19 -34.50 -7.18
C TYR A 403 -26.62 -34.60 -7.71
N ILE A 404 -26.84 -35.09 -8.93
CA ILE A 404 -28.17 -35.21 -9.55
C ILE A 404 -29.15 -35.99 -8.66
N PRO A 405 -28.81 -37.18 -8.10
CA PRO A 405 -29.75 -37.93 -7.27
C PRO A 405 -30.16 -37.19 -5.99
N PHE A 406 -29.29 -36.31 -5.48
CA PHE A 406 -29.60 -35.48 -4.31
C PHE A 406 -30.57 -34.34 -4.68
N VAL A 407 -30.34 -33.68 -5.81
CA VAL A 407 -31.22 -32.60 -6.29
C VAL A 407 -32.60 -33.14 -6.70
N GLN A 408 -32.67 -34.34 -7.28
CA GLN A 408 -33.94 -35.00 -7.61
C GLN A 408 -34.82 -35.25 -6.38
N LYS A 409 -34.22 -35.64 -5.24
CA LYS A 409 -34.98 -35.77 -3.98
C LYS A 409 -35.56 -34.45 -3.49
N LEU A 410 -34.90 -33.33 -3.78
CA LEU A 410 -35.39 -32.01 -3.43
C LEU A 410 -36.50 -31.55 -4.39
N ASP A 411 -36.46 -31.96 -5.66
CA ASP A 411 -37.53 -31.72 -6.66
C ASP A 411 -38.85 -32.43 -6.27
N ASP A 412 -38.75 -33.61 -5.66
CA ASP A 412 -39.92 -34.34 -5.17
C ASP A 412 -40.67 -33.58 -4.04
N GLU A 413 -39.97 -32.75 -3.27
CA GLU A 413 -40.51 -32.03 -2.11
C GLU A 413 -40.77 -30.54 -2.37
N PHE A 414 -39.98 -29.90 -3.25
CA PHE A 414 -39.97 -28.45 -3.49
C PHE A 414 -39.73 -28.13 -4.97
N ASN A 415 -40.23 -26.98 -5.43
CA ASN A 415 -39.97 -26.49 -6.78
C ASN A 415 -38.46 -26.24 -6.97
N LEU A 416 -37.87 -26.77 -8.06
CA LEU A 416 -36.45 -26.54 -8.41
C LEU A 416 -36.05 -25.06 -8.49
N VAL A 417 -36.96 -24.16 -8.83
CA VAL A 417 -36.70 -22.71 -8.80
C VAL A 417 -36.47 -22.22 -7.38
N ASP A 418 -37.28 -22.68 -6.42
CA ASP A 418 -37.15 -22.32 -5.00
C ASP A 418 -35.90 -22.95 -4.40
N VAL A 419 -35.61 -24.22 -4.76
CA VAL A 419 -34.36 -24.90 -4.38
C VAL A 419 -33.15 -24.16 -4.93
N SER A 420 -33.19 -23.73 -6.19
CA SER A 420 -32.11 -22.97 -6.81
C SER A 420 -31.93 -21.60 -6.15
N ALA A 421 -33.02 -20.90 -5.85
CA ALA A 421 -32.98 -19.62 -5.13
C ALA A 421 -32.40 -19.77 -3.72
N ALA A 422 -32.79 -20.83 -3.00
CA ALA A 422 -32.25 -21.14 -1.67
C ALA A 422 -30.74 -21.45 -1.72
N LEU A 423 -30.29 -22.25 -2.70
CA LEU A 423 -28.87 -22.55 -2.90
C LEU A 423 -28.07 -21.30 -3.26
N VAL A 424 -28.61 -20.46 -4.16
CA VAL A 424 -28.00 -19.18 -4.52
C VAL A 424 -27.89 -18.29 -3.29
N LYS A 425 -28.94 -18.16 -2.48
CA LYS A 425 -28.90 -17.43 -1.20
C LYS A 425 -27.80 -17.97 -0.27
N MET A 426 -27.72 -19.29 -0.08
CA MET A 426 -26.70 -19.89 0.78
C MET A 426 -25.26 -19.64 0.29
N ILE A 427 -25.04 -19.67 -1.03
CA ILE A 427 -23.74 -19.35 -1.62
C ILE A 427 -23.45 -17.87 -1.45
N PHE A 428 -24.44 -17.02 -1.69
CA PHE A 428 -24.33 -15.57 -1.58
C PHE A 428 -24.01 -15.13 -0.14
N ASP A 429 -24.72 -15.67 0.85
CA ASP A 429 -24.47 -15.43 2.29
C ASP A 429 -23.08 -15.93 2.73
N LYS A 430 -22.47 -16.86 1.97
CA LYS A 430 -21.13 -17.38 2.23
C LYS A 430 -20.04 -16.59 1.52
N GLU A 431 -20.28 -16.12 0.30
CA GLU A 431 -19.35 -15.27 -0.47
C GLU A 431 -19.35 -13.82 0.04
N MET A 432 -20.48 -13.34 0.55
CA MET A 432 -20.58 -12.08 1.28
C MET A 432 -20.12 -12.32 2.72
N GLY A 433 -18.85 -12.01 3.01
CA GLY A 433 -18.26 -12.19 4.35
C GLY A 433 -18.92 -11.37 5.46
N PHE A 434 -19.86 -10.47 5.12
CA PHE A 434 -20.62 -9.63 6.04
C PHE A 434 -21.89 -9.07 5.38
N ASP A 435 -22.87 -8.72 6.20
CA ASP A 435 -24.11 -8.08 5.76
C ASP A 435 -23.82 -6.61 5.41
N TYR A 436 -23.95 -6.22 4.14
CA TYR A 436 -23.90 -4.81 3.76
C TYR A 436 -25.21 -4.22 4.24
N SER A 437 -25.21 -3.66 5.45
CA SER A 437 -26.30 -2.81 5.90
C SER A 437 -26.58 -1.81 4.79
N GLY A 438 -27.83 -1.82 4.32
CA GLY A 438 -28.34 -1.11 3.16
C GLY A 438 -27.74 0.27 2.94
N ASN A 439 -27.72 0.72 1.70
CA ASN A 439 -27.56 2.11 1.35
C ASN A 439 -28.60 2.96 2.09
N ASP A 440 -28.29 3.42 3.30
CA ASP A 440 -29.07 4.38 4.07
C ASP A 440 -28.88 5.79 3.51
N ASN A 441 -29.08 5.92 2.20
CA ASN A 441 -29.30 7.19 1.53
C ASN A 441 -30.37 7.13 0.44
N ASP A 442 -30.90 5.96 0.06
CA ASP A 442 -31.95 5.90 -0.98
C ASP A 442 -33.22 5.10 -0.64
N LYS A 443 -33.31 4.45 0.53
CA LYS A 443 -34.58 3.85 1.02
C LYS A 443 -35.32 4.66 2.11
N LEU A 444 -34.72 5.70 2.66
CA LEU A 444 -35.35 6.60 3.65
C LEU A 444 -36.04 7.80 3.00
N LYS A 445 -36.90 7.55 2.01
CA LYS A 445 -37.77 8.60 1.48
C LYS A 445 -39.26 8.40 1.72
N ASN A 446 -39.70 7.37 2.44
CA ASN A 446 -41.13 7.17 2.69
C ASN A 446 -41.53 6.56 4.05
N ASP A 447 -40.69 6.62 5.08
CA ASP A 447 -41.18 6.36 6.45
C ASP A 447 -40.63 7.46 7.37
N GLU A 448 -41.52 8.30 7.92
CA GLU A 448 -41.13 9.33 8.88
C GLU A 448 -40.53 8.62 10.11
N SER A 449 -39.25 8.86 10.40
CA SER A 449 -38.63 8.33 11.61
C SER A 449 -38.97 9.22 12.81
N VAL A 450 -39.41 8.58 13.90
CA VAL A 450 -39.75 9.25 15.16
C VAL A 450 -38.74 8.85 16.23
N ARG A 451 -38.24 9.87 16.92
CA ARG A 451 -37.27 9.69 18.00
C ARG A 451 -37.98 9.45 19.33
N LEU A 452 -37.77 8.29 19.92
CA LEU A 452 -38.28 7.92 21.23
C LEU A 452 -37.25 8.24 22.33
N PHE A 453 -37.73 8.79 23.44
CA PHE A 453 -36.98 9.00 24.67
C PHE A 453 -37.26 7.87 25.65
N PHE A 454 -36.23 7.23 26.17
CA PHE A 454 -36.27 6.22 27.21
C PHE A 454 -35.65 6.78 28.48
N SER A 455 -36.36 6.71 29.61
CA SER A 455 -35.90 7.25 30.90
C SER A 455 -34.79 6.44 31.60
N ALA A 456 -33.99 5.66 30.87
CA ALA A 456 -32.89 4.84 31.37
C ALA A 456 -31.62 5.05 30.53
N GLY A 457 -30.46 5.08 31.18
CA GLY A 457 -29.17 5.36 30.54
C GLY A 457 -28.00 4.55 31.09
N ARG A 458 -26.76 4.99 30.85
CA ARG A 458 -25.53 4.26 31.26
C ARG A 458 -25.46 4.03 32.77
N LYS A 459 -25.95 4.97 33.59
CA LYS A 459 -25.99 4.83 35.06
C LYS A 459 -26.92 3.71 35.53
N ASP A 460 -27.89 3.33 34.71
CA ASP A 460 -28.77 2.19 34.94
C ASP A 460 -28.18 0.88 34.36
N LYS A 461 -26.89 0.84 34.01
CA LYS A 461 -26.21 -0.31 33.37
C LYS A 461 -26.87 -0.76 32.06
N LEU A 462 -27.48 0.19 31.35
CA LEU A 462 -28.09 -0.03 30.04
C LEU A 462 -27.01 -0.12 28.96
N SER A 463 -27.16 -1.11 28.09
CA SER A 463 -26.32 -1.34 26.91
C SER A 463 -27.22 -1.52 25.69
N VAL A 464 -26.72 -1.26 24.49
CA VAL A 464 -27.49 -1.41 23.24
C VAL A 464 -28.13 -2.79 23.14
N LYS A 465 -27.36 -3.85 23.40
CA LYS A 465 -27.85 -5.24 23.41
C LYS A 465 -29.05 -5.44 24.36
N LYS A 466 -28.96 -4.96 25.60
CA LYS A 466 -30.06 -5.06 26.59
C LYS A 466 -31.30 -4.25 26.20
N LEU A 467 -31.11 -3.12 25.50
CA LEU A 467 -32.20 -2.28 25.04
C LEU A 467 -32.95 -2.97 23.88
N LEU A 468 -32.21 -3.49 22.90
CA LEU A 468 -32.78 -4.24 21.77
C LEU A 468 -33.50 -5.50 22.25
N GLU A 469 -32.87 -6.31 23.11
CA GLU A 469 -33.52 -7.50 23.71
C GLU A 469 -34.80 -7.16 24.48
N PHE A 470 -34.85 -5.98 25.12
CA PHE A 470 -36.01 -5.53 25.85
C PHE A 470 -37.15 -5.08 24.92
N ILE A 471 -36.83 -4.35 23.86
CA ILE A 471 -37.80 -3.89 22.86
C ILE A 471 -38.38 -5.09 22.09
N ASP A 472 -37.53 -6.00 21.66
CA ASP A 472 -37.90 -7.27 21.01
C ASP A 472 -38.85 -8.08 21.91
N LYS A 473 -38.43 -8.43 23.14
CA LYS A 473 -39.27 -9.19 24.08
C LYS A 473 -40.56 -8.48 24.48
N SER A 474 -40.58 -7.15 24.50
CA SER A 474 -41.72 -6.39 25.01
C SER A 474 -42.73 -6.02 23.94
N SER A 475 -42.29 -5.83 22.70
CA SER A 475 -43.09 -5.30 21.60
C SER A 475 -43.06 -6.13 20.31
N GLY A 476 -42.22 -7.16 20.22
CA GLY A 476 -42.06 -8.00 19.03
C GLY A 476 -41.37 -7.30 17.87
N VAL A 477 -40.67 -6.19 18.14
CA VAL A 477 -39.93 -5.41 17.15
C VAL A 477 -38.49 -5.87 17.12
N GLU A 478 -38.04 -6.35 15.96
CA GLU A 478 -36.68 -6.83 15.78
C GLU A 478 -35.67 -5.67 15.83
N GLY A 479 -34.44 -5.96 16.27
CA GLY A 479 -33.38 -4.96 16.34
C GLY A 479 -32.96 -4.38 14.98
N SER A 480 -33.28 -5.07 13.88
CA SER A 480 -33.09 -4.63 12.49
C SER A 480 -34.02 -3.48 12.08
N GLU A 481 -35.16 -3.32 12.76
CA GLU A 481 -36.13 -2.24 12.49
C GLU A 481 -35.90 -0.99 13.34
N ILE A 482 -34.88 -1.02 14.21
CA ILE A 482 -34.52 0.08 15.11
C ILE A 482 -33.34 0.83 14.50
N GLY A 483 -33.49 2.14 14.35
CA GLY A 483 -32.45 3.04 13.84
C GLY A 483 -31.45 3.46 14.91
N ASP A 484 -30.95 4.69 14.81
CA ASP A 484 -29.90 5.22 15.68
C ASP A 484 -30.28 5.17 17.17
N ILE A 485 -29.33 4.70 18.01
CA ILE A 485 -29.48 4.61 19.46
C ILE A 485 -28.41 5.46 20.16
N ASP A 486 -28.85 6.50 20.88
CA ASP A 486 -28.00 7.38 21.68
C ASP A 486 -28.19 7.12 23.18
N ILE A 487 -27.31 6.29 23.77
CA ILE A 487 -27.32 6.03 25.23
C ILE A 487 -26.51 7.09 25.97
N LEU A 488 -27.20 7.96 26.69
CA LEU A 488 -26.63 8.98 27.57
C LEU A 488 -26.60 8.49 29.03
N ASP A 489 -26.03 9.29 29.93
CA ASP A 489 -25.83 8.87 31.33
C ASP A 489 -27.13 8.53 32.07
N LYS A 490 -28.21 9.28 31.82
CA LYS A 490 -29.48 9.20 32.56
C LYS A 490 -30.67 8.73 31.72
N PHE A 491 -30.55 8.74 30.40
CA PHE A 491 -31.63 8.45 29.46
C PHE A 491 -31.05 8.00 28.12
N THR A 492 -31.90 7.49 27.24
CA THR A 492 -31.51 6.99 25.91
C THR A 492 -32.48 7.52 24.87
N PHE A 493 -31.98 7.81 23.67
CA PHE A 493 -32.83 8.03 22.50
C PHE A 493 -32.73 6.86 21.54
N VAL A 494 -33.84 6.55 20.89
CA VAL A 494 -33.95 5.49 19.89
C VAL A 494 -34.78 6.02 18.73
N ASP A 495 -34.21 6.02 17.53
CA ASP A 495 -34.94 6.36 16.32
C ASP A 495 -35.67 5.11 15.80
N VAL A 496 -36.98 5.23 15.57
CA VAL A 496 -37.84 4.13 15.09
C VAL A 496 -38.75 4.63 13.95
N PRO A 497 -39.15 3.78 13.00
CA PRO A 497 -40.22 4.11 12.06
C PRO A 497 -41.51 4.54 12.78
N ASP A 498 -42.23 5.58 12.29
CA ASP A 498 -43.46 6.07 12.95
C ASP A 498 -44.50 4.95 13.13
N ARG A 499 -44.58 4.01 12.18
CA ARG A 499 -45.45 2.82 12.26
C ARG A 499 -45.23 1.97 13.53
N LEU A 500 -44.02 1.99 14.11
CA LEU A 500 -43.65 1.20 15.30
C LEU A 500 -43.72 2.01 16.60
N LYS A 501 -43.86 3.34 16.51
CA LYS A 501 -43.87 4.27 17.66
C LYS A 501 -44.90 3.87 18.72
N ASP A 502 -46.17 3.71 18.33
CA ASP A 502 -47.26 3.47 19.27
C ASP A 502 -47.20 2.07 19.88
N VAL A 503 -46.71 1.09 19.11
CA VAL A 503 -46.50 -0.30 19.57
C VAL A 503 -45.43 -0.33 20.65
N ILE A 504 -44.31 0.36 20.44
CA ILE A 504 -43.20 0.43 21.40
C ILE A 504 -43.62 1.20 22.64
N ILE A 505 -44.23 2.39 22.51
CA ILE A 505 -44.67 3.18 23.67
C ILE A 505 -45.68 2.39 24.51
N LYS A 506 -46.70 1.80 23.88
CA LYS A 506 -47.76 1.06 24.60
C LYS A 506 -47.24 -0.19 25.30
N ASN A 507 -46.34 -0.94 24.65
CA ASN A 507 -45.94 -2.25 25.14
C ASN A 507 -44.65 -2.24 25.97
N CYS A 508 -43.84 -1.19 25.88
CA CYS A 508 -42.57 -1.08 26.60
C CYS A 508 -42.62 -0.07 27.76
N SER A 509 -43.46 0.97 27.69
CA SER A 509 -43.55 1.97 28.77
C SER A 509 -44.13 1.35 30.05
N GLY A 510 -43.54 1.66 31.21
CA GLY A 510 -43.93 1.12 32.52
C GLY A 510 -43.32 -0.25 32.89
N LYS A 511 -42.68 -0.95 31.95
CA LYS A 511 -41.95 -2.21 32.22
C LYS A 511 -40.58 -1.93 32.85
N LYS A 512 -40.00 -2.97 33.47
CA LYS A 512 -38.67 -2.87 34.10
C LYS A 512 -37.56 -3.13 33.08
N LEU A 513 -36.67 -2.16 32.91
CA LEU A 513 -35.43 -2.29 32.15
C LEU A 513 -34.26 -2.04 33.11
N SER A 514 -33.33 -2.99 33.18
CA SER A 514 -32.17 -2.96 34.10
C SER A 514 -32.54 -2.65 35.57
N GLY A 515 -33.69 -3.16 36.05
CA GLY A 515 -34.13 -3.04 37.43
C GLY A 515 -34.98 -1.79 37.74
N ARG A 516 -35.14 -0.85 36.80
CA ARG A 516 -35.94 0.37 36.96
C ARG A 516 -37.15 0.36 36.01
N LYS A 517 -38.31 0.86 36.47
CA LYS A 517 -39.45 1.12 35.58
C LYS A 517 -39.11 2.31 34.67
N ILE A 518 -39.28 2.13 33.36
CA ILE A 518 -38.97 3.17 32.38
C ILE A 518 -40.24 3.87 31.89
N SER A 519 -40.12 5.17 31.60
CA SER A 519 -41.08 5.91 30.79
C SER A 519 -40.54 6.06 29.38
N ILE A 520 -41.40 5.89 28.38
CA ILE A 520 -41.09 6.09 26.97
C ILE A 520 -42.02 7.15 26.41
N GLU A 521 -41.46 8.19 25.82
CA GLU A 521 -42.20 9.32 25.23
C GLU A 521 -41.57 9.74 23.90
N VAL A 522 -42.34 10.40 23.04
CA VAL A 522 -41.79 10.99 21.81
C VAL A 522 -40.92 12.20 22.18
N ALA A 523 -39.69 12.22 21.70
CA ALA A 523 -38.75 13.31 21.97
C ALA A 523 -39.20 14.59 21.25
N LYS A 524 -39.34 15.70 21.99
CA LYS A 524 -39.64 17.01 21.38
C LYS A 524 -38.46 17.46 20.52
N SER A 525 -38.71 17.80 19.26
CA SER A 525 -37.65 18.25 18.35
C SER A 525 -36.98 19.53 18.89
N LYS A 526 -35.65 19.57 18.83
CA LYS A 526 -34.90 20.81 19.09
C LYS A 526 -35.25 21.80 17.98
N LYS A 527 -35.94 22.89 18.32
CA LYS A 527 -35.93 24.12 17.49
C LYS A 527 -34.47 24.48 17.26
N LYS A 528 -34.01 24.43 16.00
CA LYS A 528 -32.71 24.96 15.58
C LYS A 528 -32.63 26.42 16.03
N SER A 529 -31.78 26.74 17.01
CA SER A 529 -31.40 28.13 17.23
C SER A 529 -30.58 28.57 16.02
N LYS A 530 -31.00 29.68 15.43
CA LYS A 530 -30.36 30.36 14.30
C LYS A 530 -28.90 30.71 14.59
#